data_AF-A0A0G0YCQ2-F1
#
_entry.id   AF-A0A0G0YCQ2-F1
#
_cell.length_a   1.000
_cell.length_b   1.000
_cell.length_c   1.000
_cell.angle_alpha   90.00
_cell.angle_beta   90.00
_cell.angle_gamma   90.00
#
_symmetry.space_group_name_H-M   'P 1'
#
loop_
_entity.id
_entity.type
_entity.pdbx_description
1 polymer ?
#
loop_
_entity_poly.entity_id
_entity_poly.type
_entity_poly.pdbx_seq_one_letter_code
_entity_poly.pdbx_strand_id
1 'polypeptide(L)' 'MTTFTIPKNEYLKIVENQEKLRKKVDLLQKILKEEIQDEIRPEYARKLDRISADLDKGKGIRFLDAKEAKRYLKNL' A
#
# COMPACT_ATOMS: atom_id res chain seq x y z
N MET A 1 10.91 -45.73 1.48
CA MET A 1 10.36 -44.77 0.50
C MET A 1 9.28 -45.48 -0.27
N THR A 2 8.03 -45.05 -0.11
CA THR A 2 6.90 -45.55 -0.90
C THR A 2 6.74 -44.66 -2.13
N THR A 3 6.97 -45.23 -3.31
CA THR A 3 6.76 -44.54 -4.58
C THR A 3 5.28 -44.62 -4.93
N PHE A 4 4.64 -43.47 -5.12
CA PHE A 4 3.26 -43.39 -5.60
C PHE A 4 3.26 -42.89 -7.04
N THR A 5 2.49 -43.54 -7.90
CA THR A 5 2.40 -43.19 -9.32
C THR A 5 1.13 -42.40 -9.57
N ILE A 6 1.28 -41.21 -10.14
CA ILE A 6 0.15 -40.36 -10.54
C ILE A 6 0.00 -40.45 -12.06
N PRO A 7 -1.23 -40.65 -12.58
CA PRO A 7 -1.49 -40.55 -14.01
C PRO A 7 -1.06 -39.18 -14.56
N LYS A 8 -0.38 -39.17 -15.71
CA LYS A 8 0.15 -37.93 -16.33
C LYS A 8 -0.89 -36.81 -16.43
N ASN A 9 -2.12 -37.16 -16.79
CA ASN A 9 -3.21 -36.18 -16.96
C ASN A 9 -3.62 -35.52 -15.63
N GLU A 10 -3.58 -36.29 -14.54
CA GLU A 10 -3.89 -35.79 -13.20
C GLU A 10 -2.76 -34.91 -12.68
N TYR A 11 -1.51 -35.31 -12.92
CA TYR A 11 -0.34 -34.47 -12.63
C TYR A 11 -0.42 -33.11 -13.36
N LEU A 12 -0.74 -33.11 -14.67
CA LEU A 12 -0.86 -31.86 -15.43
C LEU A 12 -1.97 -30.95 -14.89
N LYS A 13 -3.11 -31.51 -14.50
CA LYS A 13 -4.20 -30.74 -13.86
C LYS A 13 -3.77 -30.13 -12.53
N ILE A 14 -3.00 -30.87 -11.73
CA ILE A 14 -2.47 -30.36 -10.46
C ILE A 14 -1.54 -29.16 -10.71
N VAL A 15 -0.61 -29.28 -11.67
CA VAL A 15 0.32 -28.20 -12.03
C VAL A 15 -0.45 -26.97 -12.53
N GLU A 16 -1.43 -27.15 -13.41
CA GLU A 16 -2.24 -26.05 -13.93
C GLU A 16 -3.02 -25.33 -12.80
N ASN A 17 -3.58 -26.09 -11.86
CA ASN A 17 -4.27 -25.54 -10.71
C ASN A 17 -3.33 -24.78 -9.77
N GLN A 18 -2.11 -25.29 -9.56
CA GLN A 18 -1.08 -24.60 -8.78
C GLN A 18 -0.69 -23.27 -9.41
N GLU A 19 -0.52 -23.22 -10.74
CA GLU A 19 -0.25 -21.96 -11.45
C GLU A 19 -1.41 -20.96 -11.33
N LYS A 20 -2.65 -21.44 -11.50
CA LYS A 20 -3.85 -20.61 -11.36
C LYS A 20 -3.97 -20.03 -9.93
N LEU A 21 -3.71 -20.84 -8.92
CA LEU A 21 -3.71 -20.41 -7.52
C LEU A 21 -2.61 -19.37 -7.25
N ARG A 22 -1.39 -19.62 -7.75
CA ARG A 22 -0.27 -18.68 -7.60
C ARG A 22 -0.61 -17.31 -8.18
N LYS A 23 -1.16 -17.27 -9.41
CA LYS A 23 -1.60 -16.01 -10.05
C LYS A 23 -2.65 -15.26 -9.24
N LYS A 24 -3.62 -15.98 -8.64
CA LYS A 24 -4.64 -15.37 -7.78
C LYS A 24 -4.06 -14.79 -6.50
N VAL A 25 -3.12 -15.49 -5.87
CA VAL A 25 -2.41 -14.99 -4.68
C VAL A 25 -1.60 -13.74 -5.00
N ASP A 26 -0.86 -13.74 -6.11
CA ASP A 26 -0.09 -12.58 -6.56
C ASP A 26 -0.99 -11.35 -6.80
N LEU A 27 -2.17 -11.55 -7.41
CA LEU A 27 -3.16 -10.49 -7.59
C LEU A 27 -3.70 -9.96 -6.26
N LEU A 28 -4.07 -10.83 -5.33
CA LEU A 28 -4.56 -10.42 -4.00
C LEU A 28 -3.50 -9.66 -3.22
N GLN A 29 -2.24 -10.08 -3.29
CA GLN A 29 -1.13 -9.36 -2.67
C GLN A 29 -0.92 -7.97 -3.29
N LYS A 30 -1.13 -7.83 -4.60
CA LYS A 30 -1.05 -6.54 -5.28
C LYS A 30 -2.17 -5.61 -4.83
N ILE A 31 -3.41 -6.09 -4.82
CA ILE A 31 -4.57 -5.33 -4.35
C ILE A 31 -4.39 -4.89 -2.90
N LEU A 32 -3.99 -5.80 -2.01
CA LEU A 32 -3.73 -5.48 -0.61
C LEU A 32 -2.64 -4.40 -0.45
N LYS A 33 -1.57 -4.46 -1.25
CA LYS A 33 -0.53 -3.42 -1.22
C LYS A 33 -1.03 -2.07 -1.69
N GLU A 34 -1.92 -2.05 -2.69
CA GLU A 34 -2.55 -0.81 -3.18
C GLU A 34 -3.51 -0.25 -2.12
N GLU A 35 -4.35 -1.07 -1.49
CA GLU A 35 -5.24 -0.64 -0.40
C GLU A 35 -4.47 -0.13 0.83
N ILE A 36 -3.35 -0.77 1.20
CA ILE A 36 -2.48 -0.30 2.30
C ILE A 36 -1.82 1.05 1.97
N GLN A 37 -1.63 1.39 0.69
CA GLN A 37 -1.11 2.71 0.31
C GLN A 37 -2.16 3.82 0.48
N ASP A 38 -3.45 3.48 0.33
CA ASP A 38 -4.56 4.43 0.52
C ASP A 38 -4.98 4.57 1.99
N GLU A 39 -4.56 3.66 2.87
CA GLU A 39 -4.66 3.87 4.33
C GLU A 39 -3.77 5.06 4.75
N ILE A 40 -4.40 6.23 4.87
CA ILE A 40 -3.78 7.40 5.49
C ILE A 40 -3.28 6.98 6.86
N ARG A 41 -1.95 6.93 7.02
CA ARG A 41 -1.32 6.59 8.29
C ARG A 41 -1.89 7.47 9.39
N PRO A 42 -2.40 6.92 10.51
CA PRO A 42 -2.99 7.70 11.58
C PRO A 42 -2.09 8.82 12.10
N GLU A 43 -0.77 8.62 12.07
CA GLU A 43 0.23 9.62 12.45
C GLU A 43 0.23 10.82 11.49
N TYR A 44 0.07 10.56 10.19
CA TYR A 44 -0.01 11.59 9.16
C TYR A 44 -1.31 12.39 9.28
N ALA A 45 -2.45 11.71 9.47
CA ALA A 45 -3.74 12.36 9.72
C ALA A 45 -3.66 13.28 10.96
N ARG A 46 -3.14 12.78 12.09
CA ARG A 46 -2.94 13.58 13.31
C ARG A 46 -2.01 14.77 13.10
N LYS A 47 -0.99 14.65 12.25
CA LYS A 47 -0.10 15.76 11.91
C LYS A 47 -0.85 16.85 11.15
N LEU A 48 -1.69 16.48 10.17
CA LEU A 48 -2.53 17.41 9.44
C LEU A 48 -3.57 18.08 10.36
N ASP A 49 -4.20 17.32 11.25
CA ASP A 49 -5.17 17.87 12.22
C ASP A 49 -4.53 18.93 13.12
N ARG A 50 -3.30 18.72 13.58
CA ARG A 50 -2.56 19.71 14.38
C ARG A 50 -2.28 20.98 13.58
N ILE A 51 -1.85 20.84 12.33
CA ILE A 51 -1.60 21.99 11.44
C ILE A 51 -2.89 22.77 11.22
N SER A 52 -4.01 22.09 10.98
CA SER A 52 -5.33 22.73 10.85
C SER A 52 -5.70 23.49 12.13
N ALA A 53 -5.59 22.84 13.29
CA ALA A 53 -5.95 23.46 14.57
C ALA A 53 -5.07 24.66 14.93
N ASP A 54 -3.80 24.67 14.54
CA ASP A 54 -2.90 25.81 14.74
C ASP A 54 -3.25 26.96 13.78
N LEU A 55 -3.61 26.66 12.53
CA LEU A 55 -4.11 27.66 11.57
C LEU A 55 -5.40 28.33 12.06
N ASP A 56 -6.35 27.56 12.59
CA ASP A 56 -7.61 28.09 13.16
C ASP A 56 -7.37 29.03 14.35
N LYS A 57 -6.28 28.82 15.09
CA LYS A 57 -5.84 29.68 16.21
C LYS A 57 -5.02 30.88 15.76
N GLY A 58 -4.86 31.11 14.46
CA GLY A 58 -4.02 32.17 13.90
C GLY A 58 -2.52 31.90 14.00
N LYS A 59 -2.11 30.70 14.41
CA LYS A 59 -0.71 30.25 14.46
C LYS A 59 -0.30 29.64 13.12
N GLY A 60 -0.37 30.46 12.07
CA GLY A 60 0.04 30.04 10.73
C GLY A 60 1.55 30.02 10.55
N ILE A 61 2.01 29.24 9.58
CA ILE A 61 3.41 29.24 9.12
C ILE A 61 3.54 30.30 8.04
N ARG A 62 4.47 31.24 8.23
CA ARG A 62 4.83 32.21 7.20
C ARG A 62 5.98 31.65 6.36
N PHE A 63 5.85 31.75 5.06
CA PHE A 63 6.90 31.42 4.11
C PHE A 63 7.45 32.72 3.52
N LEU A 64 8.76 32.77 3.33
CA LEU A 64 9.47 33.87 2.70
C LEU A 64 9.15 33.94 1.20
N ASP A 65 8.95 32.79 0.56
CA ASP A 65 8.59 32.69 -0.85
C ASP A 65 7.78 31.42 -1.18
N ALA A 66 7.28 31.34 -2.42
CA ALA A 66 6.52 30.20 -2.92
C ALA A 66 7.35 28.91 -3.02
N LYS A 67 8.68 29.01 -3.16
CA LYS A 67 9.59 27.87 -3.26
C LYS A 67 9.78 27.20 -1.90
N GLU A 68 9.82 27.99 -0.83
CA GLU A 68 9.84 27.54 0.54
C GLU A 68 8.53 26.86 0.93
N ALA A 69 7.38 27.47 0.60
CA ALA A 69 6.07 26.85 0.79
C ALA A 69 5.98 25.50 0.07
N LYS A 70 6.43 25.42 -1.19
CA LYS A 70 6.45 24.17 -1.96
C LYS A 70 7.33 23.10 -1.32
N ARG A 71 8.48 23.49 -0.75
CA ARG A 71 9.40 22.58 -0.07
C ARG A 71 8.81 22.06 1.23
N TYR A 72 8.17 22.94 2.00
CA TYR A 72 7.44 22.56 3.21
C TYR A 72 6.36 21.53 2.91
N LEU A 73 5.50 21.79 1.92
CA LEU A 73 4.42 20.87 1.53
C LEU A 73 4.96 19.53 1.00
N LYS A 74 6.08 19.53 0.26
CA LYS A 74 6.70 18.30 -0.23
C LYS A 74 7.31 17.43 0.88
N ASN A 75 7.70 18.05 1.99
CA ASN A 75 8.30 17.38 3.15
C ASN A 75 7.28 17.12 4.27
N LEU A 76 6.00 17.41 4.02
CA LEU A 76 4.91 17.25 4.98
C LEU A 76 4.48 15.79 5.06
#